data_AF-A0A925A0W0-F1
#
_entry.id   AF-A0A925A0W0-F1
#
_cell.length_a   1.000
_cell.length_b   1.000
_cell.length_c   1.000
_cell.angle_alpha   90.00
_cell.angle_beta   90.00
_cell.angle_gamma   90.00
#
_symmetry.space_group_name_H-M   'P 1'
#
loop_
_entity.id
_entity.type
_entity.pdbx_description
1 polymer ?
#
loop_
_entity_poly.entity_id
_entity_poly.type
_entity_poly.pdbx_seq_one_letter_code
_entity_poly.pdbx_strand_id
1 'polypeptide(L)'
;MTADIAATRVSKSWLALTGLILLSLIPVLAGAARLGELTGGAAPTVHNARFLDSPIPVLIHIISVTVFSLLGAFQFVPARRRRTNRWHRAAGRVLIPTGLLTALSGMWMAAFYPHPLGDGGVLEAL
;
A
#
# COMPACT_ATOMS: atom_id res chain seq x y z
N MET A 1 -28.64 -20.03 18.61
CA MET A 1 -27.18 -20.21 18.36
C MET A 1 -26.72 -19.73 16.98
N THR A 2 -27.51 -19.86 15.90
CA THR A 2 -27.10 -19.46 14.53
C THR A 2 -27.12 -17.95 14.27
N ALA A 3 -28.01 -17.20 14.92
CA ALA A 3 -28.12 -15.73 14.76
C ALA A 3 -26.91 -14.96 15.34
N ASP A 4 -26.42 -15.34 16.52
CA ASP A 4 -25.23 -14.72 17.15
C ASP A 4 -23.96 -14.92 16.32
N ILE A 5 -23.80 -16.10 15.72
CA ILE A 5 -22.66 -16.40 14.84
C ILE A 5 -22.72 -15.54 13.56
N ALA A 6 -23.92 -15.24 13.04
CA ALA A 6 -24.07 -14.39 11.87
C ALA A 6 -23.77 -12.91 12.19
N ALA A 7 -24.26 -12.40 13.32
CA ALA A 7 -24.04 -11.03 13.76
C ALA A 7 -22.57 -10.74 14.05
N THR A 8 -21.89 -11.63 14.79
CA THR A 8 -20.45 -11.53 15.09
C THR A 8 -19.57 -11.59 13.85
N ARG A 9 -19.95 -12.37 12.81
CA ARG A 9 -19.22 -12.40 11.53
C ARG A 9 -19.37 -11.08 10.76
N VAL A 10 -20.54 -10.45 10.80
CA VAL A 10 -20.76 -9.15 10.14
C VAL A 10 -19.96 -8.06 10.83
N SER A 11 -19.98 -7.98 12.17
CA SER A 11 -19.24 -6.97 12.92
C SER A 11 -17.72 -7.08 12.72
N LYS A 12 -17.16 -8.30 12.78
CA LYS A 12 -15.72 -8.54 12.54
C LYS A 12 -15.27 -8.12 11.14
N SER A 13 -16.09 -8.31 10.13
CA SER A 13 -15.78 -7.88 8.77
C SER A 13 -15.79 -6.36 8.59
N TRP A 14 -16.67 -5.65 9.30
CA TRP A 14 -16.63 -4.18 9.32
C TRP A 14 -15.40 -3.66 10.07
N LEU A 15 -15.03 -4.29 11.19
CA LEU A 15 -13.78 -3.98 11.88
C LEU A 15 -12.56 -4.18 10.97
N ALA A 16 -12.51 -5.28 10.21
CA ALA A 16 -11.42 -5.54 9.27
C ALA A 16 -11.38 -4.48 8.16
N LEU A 17 -12.52 -4.12 7.56
CA LEU A 17 -12.58 -3.05 6.56
C LEU A 17 -12.07 -1.72 7.14
N THR A 18 -12.64 -1.28 8.27
CA THR A 18 -12.27 -0.01 8.89
C THR A 18 -10.78 0.00 9.27
N GLY A 19 -10.28 -1.07 9.89
CA GLY A 19 -8.88 -1.20 10.24
C GLY A 19 -7.95 -1.16 9.02
N LEU A 20 -8.31 -1.83 7.93
CA LEU A 20 -7.51 -1.82 6.69
C LEU A 20 -7.53 -0.46 5.98
N ILE A 21 -8.66 0.25 6.01
CA ILE A 21 -8.74 1.61 5.46
C ILE A 21 -7.93 2.59 6.32
N LEU A 22 -8.03 2.51 7.64
CA LEU A 22 -7.21 3.32 8.55
C LEU A 22 -5.71 3.03 8.38
N LEU A 23 -5.35 1.76 8.21
CA LEU A 23 -3.96 1.36 7.97
C LEU A 23 -3.46 1.87 6.61
N SER A 24 -4.31 1.86 5.57
CA SER A 24 -3.92 2.32 4.23
C SER A 24 -3.79 3.84 4.13
N LEU A 25 -4.39 4.62 5.04
CA LEU A 25 -4.15 6.06 5.12
C LEU A 25 -2.67 6.41 5.32
N ILE A 26 -1.90 5.58 6.05
CA ILE A 26 -0.48 5.83 6.29
C ILE A 26 0.32 5.88 4.96
N PRO A 27 0.37 4.80 4.14
CA PRO A 27 1.09 4.83 2.88
C PRO A 27 0.48 5.80 1.86
N VAL A 28 -0.85 6.02 1.88
CA VAL A 28 -1.51 6.94 0.95
C VAL A 28 -1.11 8.40 1.24
N LEU A 29 -1.14 8.82 2.50
CA LEU A 29 -0.76 10.18 2.88
C LEU A 29 0.74 10.42 2.69
N ALA A 30 1.58 9.46 3.10
CA ALA A 30 3.02 9.53 2.87
C ALA A 30 3.35 9.58 1.36
N GLY A 31 2.68 8.76 0.56
CA GLY A 31 2.80 8.75 -0.89
C GLY A 31 2.32 10.04 -1.55
N ALA A 32 1.21 10.63 -1.07
CA ALA A 32 0.72 11.92 -1.56
C ALA A 32 1.70 13.07 -1.28
N ALA A 33 2.27 13.11 -0.08
CA ALA A 33 3.32 14.08 0.25
C ALA A 33 4.54 13.91 -0.67
N ARG A 34 4.99 12.67 -0.87
CA ARG A 34 6.10 12.36 -1.80
C ARG A 34 5.78 12.76 -3.24
N LEU A 35 4.56 12.51 -3.71
CA LEU A 35 4.15 12.89 -5.06
C LEU A 35 4.14 14.41 -5.23
N GLY A 36 3.68 15.15 -4.20
CA GLY A 36 3.74 16.61 -4.17
C GLY A 36 5.17 17.16 -4.23
N GLU A 37 6.12 16.53 -3.56
CA GLU A 37 7.54 16.90 -3.68
C GLU A 37 8.06 16.70 -5.10
N LEU A 38 7.74 15.56 -5.73
CA LEU A 38 8.20 15.19 -7.07
C LEU A 38 7.61 16.10 -8.16
N THR A 39 6.34 16.51 -8.03
CA THR A 39 5.68 17.37 -9.01
C THR A 39 5.82 18.86 -8.72
N GLY A 40 6.08 19.23 -7.47
CA GLY A 40 6.20 20.61 -7.00
C GLY A 40 7.58 21.24 -7.16
N GLY A 41 8.55 20.52 -7.76
CA GLY A 41 9.90 21.03 -7.96
C GLY A 41 10.69 21.19 -6.66
N ALA A 42 10.50 20.29 -5.69
CA ALA A 42 11.21 20.34 -4.43
C ALA A 42 12.74 20.32 -4.65
N ALA A 43 13.46 21.18 -3.93
CA ALA A 43 14.91 21.15 -3.95
C ALA A 43 15.44 19.82 -3.40
N PRO A 44 16.52 19.25 -3.99
CA PRO A 44 17.16 18.06 -3.45
C PRO A 44 17.65 18.27 -2.02
N THR A 45 17.31 17.34 -1.15
CA THR A 45 17.72 17.24 0.25
C THR A 45 18.26 15.84 0.50
N VAL A 46 18.95 15.65 1.64
CA VAL A 46 19.44 14.33 2.06
C VAL A 46 18.34 13.27 2.20
N HIS A 47 17.08 13.67 2.39
CA HIS A 47 15.96 12.75 2.57
C HIS A 47 15.21 12.42 1.27
N ASN A 48 15.29 13.27 0.25
CA ASN A 48 14.50 13.12 -0.97
C ASN A 48 15.30 12.98 -2.27
N ALA A 49 16.62 13.25 -2.27
CA ALA A 49 17.47 13.18 -3.46
C ALA A 49 17.31 11.85 -4.22
N ARG A 50 17.33 10.72 -3.52
CA ARG A 50 17.14 9.38 -4.13
C ARG A 50 15.83 9.21 -4.91
N PHE A 51 14.77 9.89 -4.50
CA PHE A 51 13.47 9.84 -5.17
C PHE A 51 13.43 10.80 -6.37
N LEU A 52 14.17 11.90 -6.32
CA LEU A 52 14.29 12.86 -7.41
C LEU A 52 15.19 12.31 -8.53
N ASP A 53 16.27 11.61 -8.18
CA ASP A 53 17.21 11.00 -9.14
C ASP A 53 16.58 9.84 -9.90
N SER A 54 15.73 9.05 -9.23
CA SER A 54 15.03 7.91 -9.83
C SER A 54 13.56 7.90 -9.42
N PRO A 55 12.70 8.73 -10.03
CA PRO A 55 11.31 8.90 -9.62
C PRO A 55 10.40 7.75 -10.07
N ILE A 56 10.77 7.04 -11.14
CA ILE A 56 9.89 6.03 -11.76
C ILE A 56 9.52 4.89 -10.78
N PRO A 57 10.46 4.25 -10.05
CA PRO A 57 10.13 3.20 -9.09
C PRO A 57 9.17 3.66 -7.99
N VAL A 58 9.42 4.84 -7.40
CA VAL A 58 8.58 5.36 -6.31
C VAL A 58 7.19 5.77 -6.78
N LEU A 59 7.05 6.33 -8.00
CA LEU A 59 5.75 6.64 -8.60
C LEU A 59 4.93 5.37 -8.83
N ILE A 60 5.53 4.34 -9.43
CA ILE A 60 4.89 3.03 -9.62
C ILE A 60 4.47 2.46 -8.26
N HIS A 61 5.35 2.50 -7.26
CA HIS A 61 5.07 1.99 -5.94
C HIS A 61 3.87 2.68 -5.27
N ILE A 62 3.87 4.01 -5.22
CA ILE A 62 2.80 4.81 -4.57
C ILE A 62 1.45 4.54 -5.22
N ILE A 63 1.37 4.60 -6.54
CA ILE A 63 0.11 4.41 -7.27
C ILE A 63 -0.40 2.98 -7.07
N SER A 64 0.49 1.99 -7.24
CA SER A 64 0.12 0.58 -7.15
C SER A 64 -0.30 0.18 -5.72
N VAL A 65 0.42 0.62 -4.68
CA VAL A 65 0.07 0.31 -3.28
C VAL A 65 -1.20 1.01 -2.83
N THR A 66 -1.45 2.22 -3.33
CA THR A 66 -2.70 2.97 -3.06
C THR A 66 -3.91 2.21 -3.59
N VAL A 67 -3.85 1.78 -4.86
CA VAL A 67 -4.91 0.97 -5.45
C VAL A 67 -5.04 -0.37 -4.75
N PHE A 68 -3.93 -1.07 -4.52
CA PHE A 68 -3.91 -2.39 -3.90
C PHE A 68 -4.53 -2.37 -2.50
N SER A 69 -4.10 -1.45 -1.64
CA SER A 69 -4.54 -1.37 -0.24
C SER A 69 -6.00 -0.95 -0.11
N LEU A 70 -6.44 0.08 -0.84
CA LEU A 70 -7.83 0.57 -0.79
C LEU A 70 -8.79 -0.44 -1.41
N LEU A 71 -8.53 -0.91 -2.63
CA LEU A 71 -9.40 -1.89 -3.29
C LEU A 71 -9.41 -3.24 -2.54
N GLY A 72 -8.28 -3.63 -1.98
CA GLY A 72 -8.12 -4.85 -1.19
C GLY A 72 -9.00 -4.84 0.07
N ALA A 73 -9.09 -3.71 0.77
CA ALA A 73 -9.94 -3.58 1.96
C ALA A 73 -11.41 -3.91 1.67
N PHE A 74 -11.93 -3.52 0.50
CA PHE A 74 -13.30 -3.81 0.08
C PHE A 74 -13.58 -5.29 -0.26
N GLN A 75 -12.56 -6.16 -0.27
CA GLN A 75 -12.78 -7.60 -0.38
C GLN A 75 -13.40 -8.21 0.89
N PHE A 76 -13.27 -7.54 2.04
CA PHE A 76 -13.73 -8.04 3.35
C PHE A 76 -15.17 -7.63 3.71
N VAL A 77 -15.87 -6.87 2.86
CA VAL A 77 -17.26 -6.43 3.09
C VAL A 77 -18.24 -7.62 3.04
N PRO A 78 -19.02 -7.90 4.10
CA PRO A 78 -19.93 -9.04 4.16
C PRO A 78 -20.98 -9.06 3.05
N ALA A 79 -21.57 -7.90 2.75
CA ALA A 79 -22.62 -7.75 1.75
C ALA A 79 -22.13 -8.11 0.34
N ARG A 80 -20.86 -7.80 0.02
CA ARG A 80 -20.24 -8.14 -1.27
C ARG A 80 -19.74 -9.58 -1.32
N ARG A 81 -19.22 -10.12 -0.21
CA ARG A 81 -18.74 -11.51 -0.11
C ARG A 81 -19.88 -12.53 -0.17
N ARG A 82 -21.03 -12.25 0.45
CA ARG A 82 -22.19 -13.17 0.46
C ARG A 82 -22.94 -13.20 -0.88
N ARG A 83 -22.94 -12.10 -1.64
CA ARG A 83 -23.77 -11.96 -2.84
C ARG A 83 -23.04 -12.31 -4.14
N THR A 84 -21.71 -12.18 -4.23
CA THR A 84 -20.99 -12.56 -5.46
C THR A 84 -19.53 -13.00 -5.22
N ASN A 85 -19.17 -14.22 -5.65
CA ASN A 85 -17.76 -14.59 -5.90
C ASN A 85 -17.18 -13.72 -7.06
N ARG A 86 -18.05 -13.18 -7.92
CA ARG A 86 -17.66 -12.34 -9.06
C ARG A 86 -16.93 -11.06 -8.65
N TRP A 87 -17.37 -10.36 -7.59
CA TRP A 87 -16.67 -9.16 -7.09
C TRP A 87 -15.26 -9.49 -6.62
N HIS A 88 -15.11 -10.53 -5.78
CA HIS A 88 -13.81 -10.93 -5.28
C HIS A 88 -12.85 -11.29 -6.43
N ARG A 89 -13.34 -12.03 -7.44
CA ARG A 89 -12.56 -12.37 -8.64
C ARG A 89 -12.25 -11.16 -9.52
N ALA A 90 -13.18 -10.22 -9.67
CA ALA A 90 -12.96 -8.99 -10.44
C ALA A 90 -11.93 -8.08 -9.76
N ALA A 91 -12.09 -7.84 -8.45
CA ALA A 91 -11.10 -7.11 -7.65
C ALA A 91 -9.74 -7.82 -7.68
N GLY A 92 -9.71 -9.15 -7.54
CA GLY A 92 -8.48 -9.95 -7.61
C GLY A 92 -7.68 -9.73 -8.91
N ARG A 93 -8.36 -9.57 -10.05
CA ARG A 93 -7.69 -9.29 -11.33
C ARG A 93 -6.96 -7.95 -11.36
N VAL A 94 -7.41 -6.98 -10.57
CA VAL A 94 -6.73 -5.68 -10.41
C VAL A 94 -5.68 -5.77 -9.30
N LEU A 95 -5.97 -6.49 -8.23
CA LEU A 95 -5.07 -6.64 -7.08
C LEU A 95 -3.81 -7.44 -7.39
N ILE A 96 -3.87 -8.45 -8.27
CA ILE A 96 -2.70 -9.23 -8.67
C ILE A 96 -1.63 -8.34 -9.32
N PRO A 97 -1.91 -7.61 -10.43
CA PRO A 97 -0.90 -6.77 -11.05
C PRO A 97 -0.47 -5.61 -10.15
N THR A 98 -1.41 -4.97 -9.43
CA THR A 98 -1.04 -3.86 -8.52
C THR A 98 -0.19 -4.33 -7.34
N GLY A 99 -0.46 -5.51 -6.78
CA GLY A 99 0.37 -6.12 -5.74
C GLY A 99 1.76 -6.50 -6.25
N LEU A 100 1.86 -7.07 -7.45
CA LEU A 100 3.15 -7.37 -8.09
C LEU A 100 3.96 -6.10 -8.35
N LEU A 101 3.34 -5.06 -8.91
CA LEU A 101 3.98 -3.77 -9.14
C LEU A 101 4.45 -3.14 -7.83
N THR A 102 3.63 -3.19 -6.77
CA THR A 102 3.99 -2.71 -5.43
C THR A 102 5.24 -3.43 -4.92
N ALA A 103 5.24 -4.76 -4.97
CA ALA A 103 6.33 -5.59 -4.44
C ALA A 103 7.63 -5.40 -5.24
N LEU A 104 7.57 -5.45 -6.57
CA LEU A 104 8.75 -5.33 -7.43
C LEU A 104 9.36 -3.93 -7.35
N SER A 105 8.55 -2.88 -7.37
CA SER A 105 9.04 -1.50 -7.21
C SER A 105 9.61 -1.27 -5.81
N GLY A 106 8.98 -1.80 -4.76
CA GLY A 106 9.48 -1.72 -3.39
C GLY A 106 10.81 -2.43 -3.21
N MET A 107 10.93 -3.65 -3.76
CA MET A 107 12.16 -4.43 -3.72
C MET A 107 13.29 -3.75 -4.51
N TRP A 108 12.97 -3.15 -5.66
CA TRP A 108 13.93 -2.33 -6.40
C TRP A 108 14.43 -1.15 -5.57
N MET A 109 13.52 -0.36 -4.99
CA MET A 109 13.90 0.78 -4.15
C MET A 109 14.79 0.34 -2.97
N ALA A 110 14.45 -0.77 -2.33
CA ALA A 110 15.25 -1.31 -1.23
C ALA A 110 16.66 -1.74 -1.66
N ALA A 111 16.81 -2.28 -2.88
CA ALA A 111 18.10 -2.76 -3.38
C ALA A 111 19.00 -1.66 -3.96
N PHE A 112 18.40 -0.64 -4.59
CA PHE A 112 19.15 0.33 -5.42
C PHE A 112 19.12 1.76 -4.91
N TYR A 113 18.22 2.12 -4.00
CA TYR A 113 18.29 3.46 -3.40
C TYR A 113 19.40 3.52 -2.35
N PRO A 114 20.13 4.65 -2.27
CA PRO A 114 20.99 4.91 -1.13
C PRO A 114 20.21 4.82 0.18
N HIS A 115 20.81 4.15 1.16
CA HIS A 115 20.26 4.03 2.49
C HIS A 115 20.08 5.42 3.10
N PRO A 116 18.98 5.65 3.86
CA PRO A 116 18.85 6.88 4.62
C PRO A 116 20.02 7.04 5.60
N LEU A 117 20.44 8.28 5.84
CA LEU A 117 21.43 8.59 6.87
C LEU A 117 20.94 8.04 8.23
N GLY A 118 21.70 7.11 8.83
CA GLY A 118 21.36 6.43 10.08
C GLY A 118 21.06 4.94 9.94
N ASP A 119 20.77 4.46 8.72
CA ASP A 119 20.56 3.05 8.42
C ASP A 119 21.82 2.48 7.73
N GLY A 120 22.36 1.37 8.26
CA GLY A 120 23.53 0.66 7.71
C GLY A 120 24.75 0.57 8.64
N GLY A 121 24.93 1.54 9.55
CA GLY A 121 26.12 1.60 10.42
C GLY A 121 26.29 0.42 11.40
N VAL A 122 25.23 -0.35 11.66
CA VAL A 122 25.27 -1.55 12.53
C VAL A 122 25.51 -2.84 11.72
N LEU A 123 25.20 -2.85 10.42
CA LEU A 123 25.36 -4.02 9.54
C LEU A 123 26.66 -3.98 8.74
N GLU A 124 27.22 -2.80 8.46
CA GLU A 124 28.55 -2.64 7.83
C GLU A 124 29.71 -2.69 8.83
N ALA A 125 29.42 -2.57 10.13
CA ALA A 125 30.42 -2.58 11.21
C ALA A 125 30.63 -3.97 11.85
N LEU A 126 29.96 -5.01 11.35
CA LEU A 126 30.16 -6.43 11.73
C LEU A 126 30.86 -7.17 10.59
#